data_AF-A0A1B8VV35-F1
#
_entry.id   AF-A0A1B8VV35-F1
#
_cell.length_a   1.000
_cell.length_b   1.000
_cell.length_c   1.000
_cell.angle_alpha   90.00
_cell.angle_beta   90.00
_cell.angle_gamma   90.00
#
_symmetry.space_group_name_H-M   'P 1'
#
loop_
_entity.id
_entity.type
_entity.pdbx_description
1 polymer ?
#
loop_
_entity_poly.entity_id
_entity_poly.type
_entity_poly.pdbx_seq_one_letter_code
_entity_poly.pdbx_strand_id
1 'polypeptide(L)' 'MWVTVGAAVIGIYAVWSEMPELHRSKKYKEMLIFSLLVVISLTVYTMQIIHAALPNPLEWITIVYEWLGLVLR' A
#
# COMPACT_ATOMS: atom_id res chain seq x y z
N MET A 1 11.72 11.52 -10.92
CA MET A 1 12.28 12.06 -9.65
C MET A 1 11.29 12.95 -8.90
N TRP A 2 10.58 13.88 -9.54
CA TRP A 2 9.54 14.69 -8.86
C TRP A 2 8.37 13.89 -8.29
N VAL A 3 7.98 12.84 -9.01
CA VAL A 3 6.87 11.94 -8.66
C VAL A 3 7.15 11.18 -7.35
N THR A 4 8.36 10.62 -7.19
CA THR A 4 8.82 9.99 -5.94
C THR A 4 8.88 10.96 -4.76
N VAL A 5 9.30 12.21 -5.01
CA VAL A 5 9.33 13.25 -3.97
C VAL A 5 7.91 13.60 -3.53
N GLY A 6 6.98 13.73 -4.46
CA GLY A 6 5.56 13.95 -4.16
C GLY A 6 4.95 12.84 -3.31
N ALA A 7 5.21 11.58 -3.63
CA ALA A 7 4.71 10.46 -2.83
C ALA A 7 5.34 10.39 -1.44
N ALA A 8 6.63 10.70 -1.30
CA ALA A 8 7.26 10.79 0.02
C ALA A 8 6.62 11.90 0.87
N VAL A 9 6.35 13.08 0.29
CA VAL A 9 5.70 14.19 0.99
C VAL A 9 4.27 13.82 1.43
N ILE A 10 3.49 13.19 0.55
CA ILE A 10 2.14 12.73 0.89
C ILE A 10 2.18 11.66 1.99
N GLY A 11 3.11 10.71 1.91
CA GLY A 11 3.30 9.69 2.94
C GLY A 11 3.64 10.29 4.30
N ILE A 12 4.56 11.25 4.34
CA ILE A 12 4.93 11.98 5.56
C ILE A 12 3.74 12.75 6.12
N TYR A 13 2.97 13.43 5.25
CA TYR A 13 1.79 14.18 5.67
C TYR A 13 0.71 13.28 6.27
N ALA A 14 0.43 12.12 5.63
CA ALA A 14 -0.53 11.15 6.14
C ALA A 14 -0.11 10.63 7.52
N VAL A 15 1.17 10.27 7.68
CA VAL A 15 1.73 9.83 8.97
C VAL A 15 1.61 10.94 10.03
N TRP A 16 1.93 12.18 9.68
CA TRP A 16 1.89 13.30 10.62
C TRP A 16 0.48 13.71 11.03
N SER A 17 -0.50 13.54 10.14
CA SER A 17 -1.92 13.78 10.43
C SER A 17 -2.52 12.68 11.30
N GLU A 18 -2.28 11.41 10.96
CA GLU A 18 -2.96 10.28 11.61
C GLU A 18 -2.24 9.74 12.87
N MET A 19 -0.89 9.70 12.91
CA MET A 19 -0.15 9.21 14.08
C MET A 19 -0.51 9.92 15.40
N PRO A 20 -0.63 11.26 15.49
CA PRO A 20 -0.92 11.89 16.77
C PRO A 20 -2.30 11.51 17.30
N GLU A 21 -3.28 11.30 16.43
CA GLU A 21 -4.63 10.89 16.79
C GLU A 21 -4.67 9.41 17.24
N LEU A 22 -3.92 8.55 16.54
CA LEU A 22 -3.77 7.13 16.86
C LEU A 22 -2.96 6.88 18.15
N HIS A 23 -1.95 7.71 18.40
CA HIS A 23 -1.17 7.67 19.65
C HIS A 23 -2.00 8.14 20.84
N ARG A 24 -2.79 9.22 20.68
CA ARG A 24 -3.70 9.71 21.73
C ARG A 24 -4.77 8.69 22.11
N SER A 25 -5.24 7.89 21.16
CA SER A 25 -6.23 6.83 21.39
C SER A 25 -5.64 5.50 21.89
N LYS A 26 -4.30 5.42 22.08
CA LYS A 26 -3.56 4.19 22.49
C LYS A 26 -3.83 2.97 21.60
N LYS A 27 -4.23 3.19 20.35
CA LYS A 27 -4.61 2.13 19.42
C LYS A 27 -3.42 1.61 18.65
N TYR A 28 -2.55 0.89 19.34
CA TYR A 28 -1.31 0.35 18.77
C TYR A 28 -1.54 -0.62 17.58
N LYS A 29 -2.67 -1.34 17.56
CA LYS A 29 -3.02 -2.22 16.43
C LYS A 29 -3.33 -1.43 15.16
N GLU A 30 -4.05 -0.31 15.27
CA GLU A 30 -4.37 0.55 14.15
C GLU A 30 -3.12 1.26 13.63
N MET A 31 -2.20 1.68 14.52
CA MET A 31 -0.88 2.21 14.12
C MET A 31 -0.08 1.23 13.30
N LEU A 32 -0.10 -0.05 13.68
CA LEU A 32 0.65 -1.10 12.98
C LEU A 32 0.04 -1.36 11.58
N ILE A 33 -1.29 -1.43 11.48
CA ILE A 33 -2.00 -1.59 10.20
C ILE A 33 -1.75 -0.39 9.28
N PHE A 34 -1.85 0.83 9.81
CA PHE A 34 -1.60 2.06 9.06
C PHE A 34 -0.16 2.10 8.53
N SER A 35 0.83 1.82 9.38
CA SER A 35 2.23 1.77 8.96
C SER A 35 2.48 0.72 7.88
N LEU A 36 1.85 -0.47 7.98
CA LEU A 36 1.93 -1.49 6.94
C LEU A 36 1.34 -1.01 5.62
N LEU A 37 0.18 -0.37 5.65
CA LEU A 37 -0.46 0.18 4.45
C LEU A 37 0.42 1.23 3.76
N VAL A 38 1.04 2.14 4.54
CA VAL A 38 1.93 3.17 4.01
C VAL A 38 3.14 2.53 3.32
N VAL A 39 3.77 1.54 3.95
CA VAL A 39 4.92 0.81 3.37
C VAL A 39 4.54 0.10 2.08
N ILE A 40 3.41 -0.62 2.06
CA ILE A 40 2.93 -1.33 0.87
C ILE A 40 2.67 -0.33 -0.26
N SER A 41 1.98 0.77 0.04
CA SER A 41 1.64 1.80 -0.95
C SER A 41 2.90 2.43 -1.56
N LEU A 42 3.88 2.78 -0.73
CA LEU A 42 5.16 3.34 -1.20
C LEU A 42 5.94 2.34 -2.06
N THR A 43 5.93 1.06 -1.68
CA THR A 43 6.62 -0.01 -2.40
C THR A 43 6.00 -0.23 -3.78
N VAL A 44 4.67 -0.35 -3.86
CA VAL A 44 3.95 -0.50 -5.13
C VAL A 44 4.19 0.71 -6.02
N TYR A 45 4.14 1.91 -5.45
CA TYR A 45 4.37 3.15 -6.18
C TYR A 45 5.80 3.26 -6.74
N THR A 46 6.80 2.91 -5.94
CA THR A 46 8.19 2.90 -6.40
C THR A 46 8.43 1.84 -7.47
N MET A 47 7.83 0.65 -7.35
CA MET A 47 7.87 -0.39 -8.39
C MET A 47 7.26 0.07 -9.72
N GLN A 48 6.17 0.84 -9.69
CA GLN A 48 5.59 1.45 -10.90
C GLN A 48 6.54 2.44 -11.57
N ILE A 49 7.22 3.29 -10.78
CA ILE A 49 8.10 4.34 -11.30
C ILE A 49 9.36 3.77 -11.95
N ILE A 50 9.91 2.69 -11.40
CA ILE A 50 11.08 2.02 -11.97
C ILE A 50 10.72 1.17 -13.20
N HIS A 51 9.46 1.22 -13.67
CA HIS A 51 8.92 0.34 -14.71
C HIS A 51 9.26 -1.14 -14.47
N ALA A 52 9.39 -1.54 -13.19
CA ALA A 52 9.45 -2.95 -12.88
C ALA A 52 8.15 -3.55 -13.39
N ALA A 53 8.22 -4.76 -13.95
CA ALA A 53 7.04 -5.50 -14.36
C ALA A 53 6.17 -5.66 -13.12
N LEU A 54 5.20 -4.76 -12.97
CA LEU A 54 4.20 -4.86 -11.93
C LEU A 54 3.30 -5.98 -12.45
N PRO A 55 3.33 -7.17 -11.83
CA PRO A 55 2.49 -8.26 -12.27
C PRO A 55 1.05 -7.75 -12.34
N ASN A 56 0.38 -8.04 -13.45
CA ASN A 56 -0.86 -7.37 -13.83
C ASN A 56 -1.89 -7.55 -12.70
N PRO A 57 -2.56 -6.50 -12.20
CA PRO A 57 -3.56 -6.65 -11.14
C PRO A 57 -4.63 -7.69 -11.47
N LEU A 58 -4.97 -7.84 -12.76
CA LEU A 58 -5.85 -8.89 -13.24
C LEU A 58 -5.27 -10.29 -13.04
N GLU A 59 -3.97 -10.50 -13.18
CA GLU A 59 -3.32 -11.79 -12.89
C GLU A 59 -3.42 -12.15 -11.41
N TRP A 60 -3.23 -11.17 -10.51
CA TRP A 60 -3.36 -11.42 -9.06
C TRP A 60 -4.77 -11.80 -8.68
N ILE A 61 -5.77 -11.10 -9.25
CA ILE A 61 -7.18 -11.43 -9.06
C ILE A 61 -7.45 -12.82 -9.64
N THR A 62 -6.89 -13.15 -10.80
CA THR A 62 -7.06 -14.46 -11.44
C THR A 62 -6.47 -15.58 -10.58
N ILE A 63 -5.25 -15.40 -10.04
CA ILE A 63 -4.61 -16.35 -9.12
C ILE A 63 -5.47 -16.56 -7.87
N VAL A 64 -6.02 -15.49 -7.29
CA VAL A 64 -6.89 -15.58 -6.12
C VAL A 64 -8.19 -16.31 -6.46
N TYR A 65 -8.80 -16.03 -7.61
CA TYR A 65 -10.02 -16.69 -8.07
C TYR A 65 -9.79 -18.17 -8.43
N GLU A 66 -8.64 -18.51 -9.04
CA GLU A 66 -8.22 -19.89 -9.27
C GLU A 66 -8.01 -20.62 -7.95
N TRP A 67 -7.34 -19.98 -6.98
CA TRP A 67 -7.12 -20.56 -5.65
C TRP A 67 -8.43 -20.79 -4.88
N LEU A 68 -9.40 -19.88 -5.04
CA LEU A 68 -10.75 -20.02 -4.50
C LEU A 68 -11.64 -21.01 -5.29
N GLY A 69 -11.17 -21.56 -6.42
CA GLY A 69 -11.94 -22.47 -7.25
C GLY A 69 -13.17 -21.85 -7.91
N LEU A 70 -13.23 -20.52 -8.00
CA LEU A 70 -14.35 -19.76 -8.56
C LEU A 70 -14.24 -19.55 -10.08
N VAL A 71 -13.10 -19.90 -10.68
CA VAL A 71 -12.94 -19.92 -12.14
C VAL A 71 -13.70 -21.12 -12.70
N LEU A 72 -14.95 -20.91 -13.10
CA LEU A 72 -15.68 -21.82 -13.98
C LEU A 72 -15.02 -21.76 -15.36
N ARG A 73 -14.29 -22.84 -15.69
CA ARG A 73 -13.61 -23.06 -16.95
C ARG A 73 -14.56 -23.05 -18.15
#